data_AF-A0AAD6DGF2-F1
#
_entry.id   AF-A0AAD6DGF2-F1
#
_cell.length_a   1.000
_cell.length_b   1.000
_cell.length_c   1.000
_cell.angle_alpha   90.00
_cell.angle_beta   90.00
_cell.angle_gamma   90.00
#
_symmetry.space_group_name_H-M   'P 1'
#
loop_
_entity.id
_entity.type
_entity.pdbx_description
1 polymer ?
#
loop_
_entity_poly.entity_id
_entity_poly.type
_entity_poly.pdbx_seq_one_letter_code
_entity_poly.pdbx_strand_id
1 'polypeptide(L)'
;MPSKSSASNASKKSSSGCRCFSFRTLSIIAVFLALFSAVYSFLDARLNQFYIFDHEHLHELSQRAVKAHGDDTRSIVNYIVTELEEKVGSTHLNKDEEWVFNNAGGAMGAMYIIHASITEYLIIFGTAIGTEGHTGRHTADDYFNILTGTQLAYVPGEYEAEVYPAGSVHHLRRGEVKQYKMESSCFALEYARGWIPPMLFFGYADTFSSTLDFPTLWATTRITAREMIGNLLKMKF
;
A
#
# COMPACT_ATOMS: atom_id res chain seq x y z
N MET A 1 24.17 -0.89 84.93
CA MET A 1 24.99 -1.14 83.71
C MET A 1 24.91 -2.63 83.40
N PRO A 2 25.05 -3.11 82.14
CA PRO A 2 24.53 -2.71 80.82
C PRO A 2 23.52 -3.77 80.28
N SER A 3 22.80 -3.58 79.16
CA SER A 3 23.15 -4.12 77.83
C SER A 3 21.94 -3.83 76.89
N LYS A 4 22.10 -3.01 75.85
CA LYS A 4 22.52 -3.28 74.46
C LYS A 4 21.51 -4.04 73.57
N SER A 5 21.18 -3.32 72.48
CA SER A 5 20.82 -3.81 71.13
C SER A 5 19.40 -4.36 70.98
N SER A 6 18.70 -4.20 69.86
CA SER A 6 19.05 -3.66 68.54
C SER A 6 17.76 -3.45 67.75
N ALA A 7 17.76 -2.41 66.91
CA ALA A 7 16.75 -2.21 65.87
C ALA A 7 16.71 -3.41 64.90
N SER A 8 15.50 -3.78 64.46
CA SER A 8 15.34 -4.57 63.24
C SER A 8 14.36 -3.86 62.30
N ASN A 9 14.93 -3.30 61.24
CA ASN A 9 14.21 -2.85 60.06
C ASN A 9 13.63 -4.07 59.34
N ALA A 10 12.31 -4.22 59.36
CA ALA A 10 11.64 -5.19 58.50
C ALA A 10 11.62 -4.66 57.05
N SER A 11 12.56 -5.16 56.24
CA SER A 11 12.58 -4.98 54.80
C SER A 11 11.30 -5.55 54.18
N LYS A 12 10.43 -4.70 53.62
CA LYS A 12 9.39 -5.12 52.69
C LYS A 12 10.07 -5.65 51.42
N LYS A 13 10.15 -6.98 51.29
CA LYS A 13 10.49 -7.63 50.02
C LYS A 13 9.36 -7.32 49.03
N SER A 14 9.64 -6.45 48.07
CA SER A 14 8.87 -6.31 46.83
C SER A 14 8.97 -7.63 46.08
N SER A 15 7.88 -8.40 46.06
CA SER A 15 7.75 -9.54 45.17
C SER A 15 7.61 -9.01 43.75
N SER A 16 8.70 -9.11 42.99
CA SER A 16 8.74 -8.93 41.54
C SER A 16 7.71 -9.85 40.89
N GLY A 17 6.57 -9.28 40.50
CA GLY A 17 5.50 -9.97 39.79
C GLY A 17 5.95 -10.36 38.39
N CYS A 18 6.49 -11.57 38.26
CA CYS A 18 6.60 -12.22 36.96
C CYS A 18 5.17 -12.58 36.52
N ARG A 19 4.60 -11.80 35.59
CA ARG A 19 3.29 -12.11 34.98
C ARG A 19 3.43 -13.35 34.10
N CYS A 20 3.44 -14.54 34.70
CA CYS A 20 3.22 -15.77 33.95
C CYS A 20 1.85 -15.68 33.29
N PHE A 21 1.82 -15.62 31.95
CA PHE A 21 0.57 -15.77 31.21
C PHE A 21 -0.11 -17.06 31.66
N SER A 22 -1.31 -16.96 32.23
CA SER A 22 -2.06 -18.14 32.67
C SER A 22 -2.30 -19.06 31.47
N PHE A 23 -2.23 -20.37 31.66
CA PHE A 23 -2.58 -21.36 30.63
C PHE A 23 -3.92 -21.05 29.96
N ARG A 24 -4.89 -20.50 30.73
CA ARG A 24 -6.18 -20.04 30.19
C ARG A 24 -6.03 -18.90 29.18
N THR A 25 -5.17 -17.93 29.43
CA THR A 25 -4.89 -16.82 28.51
C THR A 25 -4.19 -17.32 27.25
N LEU A 26 -3.23 -18.23 27.38
CA LEU A 26 -2.55 -18.88 26.25
C LEU A 26 -3.54 -19.67 25.39
N SER A 27 -4.45 -20.44 26.01
CA SER A 27 -5.50 -21.16 25.27
C SER A 27 -6.45 -20.22 24.53
N ILE A 28 -6.87 -19.11 25.14
CA ILE A 28 -7.74 -18.13 24.48
C ILE A 28 -7.02 -17.50 23.28
N ILE A 29 -5.76 -17.11 23.44
CA ILE A 29 -4.95 -16.56 22.34
C ILE A 29 -4.80 -17.59 21.22
N ALA A 30 -4.49 -18.85 21.54
CA ALA A 30 -4.34 -19.91 20.55
C ALA A 30 -5.63 -20.14 19.75
N VAL A 31 -6.78 -20.19 20.43
CA VAL A 31 -8.09 -20.34 19.76
C VAL A 31 -8.40 -19.14 18.89
N PHE A 32 -8.16 -17.92 19.39
CA PHE A 32 -8.35 -16.69 18.61
C PHE A 32 -7.48 -16.66 17.36
N LEU A 33 -6.18 -16.98 17.49
CA LEU A 33 -5.25 -17.03 16.37
C LEU A 33 -5.65 -18.10 15.35
N ALA A 34 -6.08 -19.28 15.81
CA ALA A 34 -6.55 -20.34 14.92
C ALA A 34 -7.80 -19.91 14.15
N LEU A 35 -8.79 -19.31 14.83
CA LEU A 35 -10.01 -18.81 14.18
C LEU A 35 -9.70 -17.66 13.21
N PHE A 36 -8.89 -16.69 13.64
CA PHE A 36 -8.47 -15.58 12.80
C PHE A 36 -7.72 -16.08 11.56
N SER A 37 -6.76 -17.00 11.73
CA SER A 37 -6.04 -17.59 10.60
C SER A 37 -6.97 -18.35 9.67
N ALA A 38 -7.96 -19.09 10.18
CA ALA A 38 -8.92 -19.80 9.34
C ALA A 38 -9.79 -18.84 8.52
N VAL A 39 -10.31 -17.78 9.16
CA VAL A 39 -11.11 -16.75 8.47
C VAL A 39 -10.25 -16.00 7.45
N TYR A 40 -9.04 -15.61 7.83
CA TYR A 40 -8.10 -14.93 6.94
C TYR A 40 -7.79 -15.78 5.72
N SER A 41 -7.36 -17.03 5.90
CA SER A 41 -7.06 -17.93 4.77
C SER A 41 -8.29 -18.20 3.89
N PHE A 42 -9.49 -18.26 4.47
CA PHE A 42 -10.73 -18.42 3.71
C PHE A 42 -11.04 -17.20 2.83
N LEU A 43 -10.85 -15.99 3.36
CA LEU A 43 -11.07 -14.74 2.62
C LEU A 43 -9.96 -14.51 1.58
N ASP A 44 -8.70 -14.78 1.95
CA ASP A 44 -7.52 -14.63 1.09
C ASP A 44 -7.65 -15.52 -0.16
N ALA A 45 -8.10 -16.76 0.01
CA ALA A 45 -8.37 -17.68 -1.10
C ALA A 45 -9.51 -17.22 -2.04
N ARG A 46 -10.29 -16.21 -1.65
CA ARG A 46 -11.46 -15.70 -2.39
C ARG A 46 -11.34 -14.24 -2.79
N LEU A 47 -10.15 -13.64 -2.67
CA LEU A 47 -9.94 -12.23 -2.99
C LEU A 47 -10.45 -11.85 -4.39
N ASN A 48 -10.26 -12.73 -5.38
CA ASN A 48 -10.74 -12.54 -6.75
C ASN A 48 -12.24 -12.24 -6.87
N GLN A 49 -13.07 -12.62 -5.90
CA GLN A 49 -14.52 -12.35 -5.91
C GLN A 49 -14.85 -10.90 -5.55
N PHE A 50 -13.94 -10.21 -4.87
CA PHE A 50 -14.13 -8.83 -4.45
C PHE A 50 -13.66 -7.83 -5.51
N TYR A 51 -12.75 -8.28 -6.37
CA TYR A 51 -12.13 -7.44 -7.38
C TYR A 51 -13.14 -6.85 -8.38
N ILE A 52 -12.91 -5.59 -8.74
CA ILE A 52 -13.65 -4.83 -9.74
C ILE A 52 -12.85 -4.82 -11.05
N PHE A 53 -11.52 -4.71 -10.94
CA PHE A 53 -10.65 -4.57 -12.09
C PHE A 53 -9.97 -5.88 -12.43
N ASP A 54 -9.63 -6.00 -13.71
CA ASP A 54 -8.84 -7.09 -14.23
C ASP A 54 -7.48 -6.54 -14.69
N HIS A 55 -6.38 -7.12 -14.20
CA HIS A 55 -5.04 -6.57 -14.45
C HIS A 55 -4.63 -6.70 -15.92
N GLU A 56 -5.06 -7.76 -16.61
CA GLU A 56 -4.77 -7.95 -18.03
C GLU A 56 -5.46 -6.86 -18.84
N HIS A 57 -6.74 -6.60 -18.55
CA HIS A 57 -7.46 -5.50 -19.15
C HIS A 57 -6.83 -4.13 -18.84
N LEU A 58 -6.42 -3.86 -17.60
CA LEU A 58 -5.75 -2.59 -17.25
C LEU A 58 -4.44 -2.41 -18.01
N HIS A 59 -3.69 -3.49 -18.24
CA HIS A 59 -2.48 -3.46 -19.04
C HIS A 59 -2.77 -3.15 -20.51
N GLU A 60 -3.74 -3.85 -21.11
CA GLU A 60 -4.18 -3.60 -22.50
C GLU A 60 -4.71 -2.17 -22.69
N LEU A 61 -5.49 -1.68 -21.73
CA LEU A 61 -6.01 -0.31 -21.71
C LEU A 61 -4.86 0.70 -21.66
N SER A 62 -3.89 0.49 -20.76
CA SER A 62 -2.71 1.35 -20.66
C SER A 62 -1.93 1.40 -21.98
N GLN A 63 -1.71 0.25 -22.62
CA GLN A 63 -1.02 0.18 -23.93
C GLN A 63 -1.77 0.93 -25.03
N ARG A 64 -3.10 0.81 -25.10
CA ARG A 64 -3.91 1.54 -26.08
C ARG A 64 -3.89 3.03 -25.83
N ALA A 65 -3.98 3.46 -24.58
CA ALA A 65 -3.92 4.87 -24.21
C ALA A 65 -2.56 5.49 -24.58
N VAL A 66 -1.45 4.80 -24.25
CA VAL A 66 -0.09 5.21 -24.65
C VAL A 66 0.04 5.28 -26.17
N LYS A 67 -0.46 4.28 -26.89
CA LYS A 67 -0.44 4.28 -28.36
C LYS A 67 -1.25 5.43 -28.97
N ALA A 68 -2.37 5.81 -28.36
CA ALA A 68 -3.25 6.86 -28.85
C ALA A 68 -2.71 8.27 -28.58
N HIS A 69 -2.00 8.47 -27.47
CA HIS A 69 -1.66 9.81 -26.97
C HIS A 69 -0.15 10.07 -26.78
N GLY A 70 0.71 9.06 -26.99
CA GLY A 70 2.16 9.22 -26.92
C GLY A 70 2.61 9.68 -25.53
N ASP A 71 3.34 10.79 -25.47
CA ASP A 71 3.89 11.35 -24.22
C ASP A 71 2.95 12.36 -23.52
N ASP A 72 1.71 12.55 -24.03
CA ASP A 72 0.72 13.40 -23.34
C ASP A 72 0.04 12.63 -22.20
N THR A 73 0.69 12.62 -21.04
CA THR A 73 0.21 11.93 -19.84
C THR A 73 -1.21 12.34 -19.44
N ARG A 74 -1.61 13.61 -19.63
CA ARG A 74 -2.97 14.06 -19.28
C ARG A 74 -4.00 13.39 -20.19
N SER A 75 -3.74 13.37 -21.49
CA SER A 75 -4.64 12.69 -22.44
C SER A 75 -4.68 11.18 -22.21
N ILE A 76 -3.55 10.55 -21.86
CA ILE A 76 -3.51 9.13 -21.47
C ILE A 76 -4.41 8.85 -20.26
N VAL A 77 -4.26 9.63 -19.18
CA VAL A 77 -5.06 9.44 -17.96
C VAL A 77 -6.55 9.65 -18.24
N ASN A 78 -6.91 10.68 -19.00
CA ASN A 78 -8.29 10.94 -19.39
C ASN A 78 -8.91 9.79 -20.21
N TYR A 79 -8.14 9.23 -21.15
CA TYR A 79 -8.55 8.05 -21.93
C TYR A 79 -8.85 6.86 -21.03
N ILE A 80 -7.93 6.56 -20.10
CA ILE A 80 -8.07 5.44 -19.15
C ILE A 80 -9.31 5.62 -18.28
N VAL A 81 -9.48 6.77 -17.64
CA VAL A 81 -10.60 7.02 -16.72
C VAL A 81 -11.95 6.95 -17.46
N THR A 82 -11.99 7.47 -18.69
CA THR A 82 -13.21 7.44 -19.52
C THR A 82 -13.60 6.01 -19.88
N GLU A 83 -12.65 5.19 -20.33
CA GLU A 83 -12.96 3.80 -20.69
C GLU A 83 -13.32 2.95 -19.45
N LEU A 84 -12.66 3.18 -18.31
CA LEU A 84 -13.03 2.53 -17.06
C LEU A 84 -14.46 2.88 -16.66
N GLU A 85 -14.86 4.15 -16.80
CA GLU A 85 -16.24 4.57 -16.53
C GLU A 85 -17.24 3.85 -17.45
N GLU A 86 -16.93 3.67 -18.73
CA GLU A 86 -17.77 2.91 -19.65
C GLU A 86 -17.88 1.42 -19.26
N LYS A 87 -16.79 0.82 -18.78
CA LYS A 87 -16.73 -0.61 -18.48
C LYS A 87 -17.32 -1.00 -17.12
N VAL A 88 -16.96 -0.27 -16.05
CA VAL A 88 -17.35 -0.63 -14.67
C VAL A 88 -18.37 0.34 -14.07
N GLY A 89 -18.73 1.41 -14.79
CA GLY A 89 -19.61 2.46 -14.31
C GLY A 89 -18.93 3.44 -13.36
N SER A 90 -19.58 4.58 -13.12
CA SER A 90 -19.06 5.65 -12.26
C SER A 90 -19.11 5.34 -10.75
N THR A 91 -19.79 4.27 -10.36
CA THR A 91 -20.08 3.99 -8.94
C THR A 91 -18.82 3.76 -8.11
N HIS A 92 -17.78 3.19 -8.71
CA HIS A 92 -16.55 2.80 -8.03
C HIS A 92 -15.34 3.67 -8.41
N LEU A 93 -15.55 4.75 -9.16
CA LEU A 93 -14.48 5.59 -9.67
C LEU A 93 -14.57 6.99 -9.06
N ASN A 94 -13.46 7.44 -8.49
CA ASN A 94 -13.24 8.83 -8.13
C ASN A 94 -12.67 9.58 -9.34
N LYS A 95 -13.47 10.47 -9.92
CA LYS A 95 -13.06 11.29 -11.08
C LYS A 95 -12.56 12.67 -10.68
N ASP A 96 -12.60 13.00 -9.39
CA ASP A 96 -12.02 14.23 -8.88
C ASP A 96 -10.50 14.02 -8.78
N GLU A 97 -9.73 14.67 -9.68
CA GLU A 97 -8.26 14.65 -9.75
C GLU A 97 -7.60 15.31 -8.51
N GLU A 98 -7.82 14.75 -7.33
CA GLU A 98 -7.23 15.18 -6.06
C GLU A 98 -5.80 14.62 -5.93
N TRP A 99 -4.83 15.35 -6.49
CA TRP A 99 -3.41 15.01 -6.40
C TRP A 99 -2.83 15.29 -5.00
N VAL A 100 -2.10 14.32 -4.46
CA VAL A 100 -1.35 14.45 -3.20
C VAL A 100 0.07 13.92 -3.36
N PHE A 101 1.02 14.50 -2.64
CA PHE A 101 2.36 13.90 -2.55
C PHE A 101 2.31 12.56 -1.80
N ASN A 102 3.18 11.65 -2.19
CA ASN A 102 3.37 10.36 -1.55
C ASN A 102 4.87 10.17 -1.28
N ASN A 103 5.23 9.99 -0.01
CA ASN A 103 6.59 9.74 0.45
C ASN A 103 6.63 8.37 1.15
N ALA A 104 7.35 7.41 0.55
CA ALA A 104 7.48 6.07 1.11
C ALA A 104 8.73 5.36 0.59
N GLY A 105 9.42 4.62 1.47
CA GLY A 105 10.60 3.84 1.10
C GLY A 105 11.79 4.67 0.63
N GLY A 106 11.87 5.94 1.03
CA GLY A 106 12.86 6.90 0.54
C GLY A 106 12.50 7.56 -0.81
N ALA A 107 11.45 7.08 -1.47
CA ALA A 107 10.97 7.66 -2.72
C ALA A 107 9.90 8.73 -2.45
N MET A 108 9.87 9.72 -3.34
CA MET A 108 8.82 10.75 -3.39
C MET A 108 8.18 10.77 -4.78
N GLY A 109 6.85 10.81 -4.81
CA GLY A 109 6.05 11.01 -6.00
C GLY A 109 4.77 11.76 -5.68
N ALA A 110 3.88 11.85 -6.66
CA ALA A 110 2.52 12.31 -6.48
C ALA A 110 1.56 11.21 -6.94
N MET A 111 0.40 11.14 -6.29
CA MET A 111 -0.65 10.20 -6.65
C MET A 111 -2.01 10.86 -6.79
N TYR A 112 -2.81 10.29 -7.69
CA TYR A 112 -4.24 10.55 -7.85
C TYR A 112 -4.99 9.24 -7.70
N ILE A 113 -5.89 9.17 -6.72
CA ILE A 113 -6.67 7.97 -6.40
C ILE A 113 -7.91 7.90 -7.29
N ILE A 114 -7.93 6.94 -8.23
CA ILE A 114 -9.10 6.62 -9.07
C ILE A 114 -10.04 5.67 -8.34
N HIS A 115 -9.51 4.71 -7.58
CA HIS A 115 -10.28 3.76 -6.77
C HIS A 115 -9.51 3.35 -5.52
N ALA A 116 -10.21 3.14 -4.41
CA ALA A 116 -9.67 2.43 -3.25
C ALA A 116 -10.77 1.63 -2.53
N SER A 117 -10.44 0.40 -2.17
CA SER A 117 -11.21 -0.53 -1.32
C SER A 117 -10.26 -1.22 -0.32
N ILE A 118 -10.76 -2.14 0.49
CA ILE A 118 -9.96 -3.00 1.37
C ILE A 118 -9.14 -4.01 0.55
N THR A 119 -9.60 -4.38 -0.65
CA THR A 119 -8.95 -5.41 -1.49
C THR A 119 -8.27 -4.91 -2.77
N GLU A 120 -8.50 -3.67 -3.19
CA GLU A 120 -7.89 -3.08 -4.38
C GLU A 120 -7.64 -1.58 -4.23
N TYR A 121 -6.65 -1.06 -4.94
CA TYR A 121 -6.66 0.34 -5.35
C TYR A 121 -6.25 0.48 -6.80
N LEU A 122 -6.67 1.59 -7.41
CA LEU A 122 -6.21 2.02 -8.71
C LEU A 122 -5.86 3.49 -8.61
N ILE A 123 -4.59 3.82 -8.89
CA ILE A 123 -4.10 5.19 -8.80
C ILE A 123 -3.28 5.53 -10.05
N ILE A 124 -3.16 6.82 -10.34
CA ILE A 124 -2.02 7.30 -11.12
C ILE A 124 -0.94 7.65 -10.11
N PHE A 125 0.24 7.07 -10.26
CA PHE A 125 1.42 7.43 -9.47
C PHE A 125 2.55 7.84 -10.39
N GLY A 126 3.35 8.81 -9.96
CA GLY A 126 4.54 9.18 -10.70
C GLY A 126 5.28 10.38 -10.13
N THR A 127 6.25 10.85 -10.88
CA THR A 127 7.07 12.00 -10.57
C THR A 127 7.38 12.74 -11.86
N ALA A 128 7.42 14.07 -11.80
CA ALA A 128 7.84 14.90 -12.94
C ALA A 128 9.36 15.09 -13.01
N ILE A 129 10.10 14.74 -11.94
CA ILE A 129 11.52 15.10 -11.77
C ILE A 129 12.42 13.92 -11.35
N GLY A 130 11.85 12.71 -11.27
CA GLY A 130 12.55 11.50 -10.86
C GLY A 130 12.37 11.15 -9.39
N THR A 131 12.68 9.90 -9.05
CA THR A 131 12.59 9.31 -7.70
C THR A 131 13.33 7.98 -7.63
N GLU A 132 13.77 7.56 -6.46
CA GLU A 132 14.33 6.23 -6.22
C GLU A 132 14.05 5.77 -4.78
N GLY A 133 13.91 4.47 -4.59
CA GLY A 133 13.68 3.94 -3.25
C GLY A 133 13.40 2.45 -3.19
N HIS A 134 12.99 2.03 -2.00
CA HIS A 134 12.54 0.67 -1.71
C HIS A 134 11.08 0.53 -2.12
N THR A 135 10.70 -0.55 -2.82
CA THR A 135 9.30 -0.74 -3.25
C THR A 135 8.33 -0.95 -2.10
N GLY A 136 8.81 -1.53 -0.99
CA GLY A 136 7.97 -1.99 0.11
C GLY A 136 7.70 -3.49 0.00
N ARG A 137 7.36 -4.13 1.13
CA ARG A 137 6.93 -5.52 1.18
C ARG A 137 5.43 -5.57 1.43
N HIS A 138 4.67 -5.73 0.35
CA HIS A 138 3.22 -5.55 0.40
C HIS A 138 2.44 -6.85 0.58
N THR A 139 1.23 -6.73 1.11
CA THR A 139 0.25 -7.80 1.28
C THR A 139 -0.67 -7.97 0.06
N ALA A 140 -0.31 -7.34 -1.06
CA ALA A 140 -1.00 -7.34 -2.33
C ALA A 140 0.01 -7.50 -3.48
N ASP A 141 -0.45 -7.99 -4.62
CA ASP A 141 0.25 -7.83 -5.89
C ASP A 141 0.07 -6.40 -6.37
N ASP A 142 1.11 -5.84 -6.97
CA ASP A 142 1.12 -4.47 -7.45
C ASP A 142 1.63 -4.40 -8.90
N TYR A 143 0.88 -3.72 -9.76
CA TYR A 143 1.10 -3.66 -11.19
C TYR A 143 1.28 -2.21 -11.61
N PHE A 144 2.51 -1.84 -11.97
CA PHE A 144 2.85 -0.52 -12.49
C PHE A 144 2.82 -0.55 -14.01
N ASN A 145 1.69 -0.14 -14.60
CA ASN A 145 1.58 0.01 -16.05
C ASN A 145 2.17 1.36 -16.44
N ILE A 146 3.35 1.36 -17.06
CA ILE A 146 4.09 2.58 -17.36
C ILE A 146 3.39 3.35 -18.48
N LEU A 147 2.93 4.57 -18.18
CA LEU A 147 2.20 5.42 -19.11
C LEU A 147 3.15 6.37 -19.84
N THR A 148 4.13 6.92 -19.14
CA THR A 148 5.12 7.85 -19.70
C THR A 148 6.44 7.64 -18.98
N GLY A 149 7.55 7.83 -19.68
CA GLY A 149 8.89 7.68 -19.12
C GLY A 149 9.35 6.22 -19.02
N THR A 150 10.21 5.94 -18.04
CA THR A 150 10.79 4.61 -17.81
C THR A 150 11.02 4.38 -16.32
N GLN A 151 10.56 3.23 -15.84
CA GLN A 151 10.88 2.73 -14.50
C GLN A 151 11.98 1.69 -14.60
N LEU A 152 12.91 1.73 -13.66
CA LEU A 152 13.92 0.71 -13.44
C LEU A 152 13.59 -0.05 -12.16
N ALA A 153 13.89 -1.34 -12.14
CA ALA A 153 13.82 -2.15 -10.94
C ALA A 153 15.05 -3.04 -10.80
N TYR A 154 15.37 -3.40 -9.57
CA TYR A 154 16.56 -4.19 -9.25
C TYR A 154 16.34 -5.04 -8.00
N VAL A 155 16.85 -6.27 -8.04
CA VAL A 155 16.91 -7.18 -6.89
C VAL A 155 18.37 -7.50 -6.54
N PRO A 156 18.73 -7.53 -5.24
CA PRO A 156 20.09 -7.86 -4.83
C PRO A 156 20.57 -9.20 -5.37
N GLY A 157 21.76 -9.20 -5.99
CA GLY A 157 22.40 -10.39 -6.54
C GLY A 157 22.40 -10.44 -8.06
N GLU A 158 21.54 -9.66 -8.71
CA GLU A 158 21.64 -9.40 -10.14
C GLU A 158 22.68 -8.29 -10.41
N TYR A 159 23.13 -8.16 -11.65
CA TYR A 159 24.08 -7.11 -12.04
C TYR A 159 23.50 -6.12 -13.06
N GLU A 160 22.34 -6.44 -13.63
CA GLU A 160 21.64 -5.62 -14.62
C GLU A 160 20.29 -5.18 -14.06
N ALA A 161 19.84 -3.98 -14.44
CA ALA A 161 18.53 -3.49 -14.06
C ALA A 161 17.43 -4.07 -14.96
N GLU A 162 16.28 -4.34 -14.39
CA GLU A 162 15.04 -4.52 -15.14
C GLU A 162 14.58 -3.16 -15.66
N VAL A 163 14.22 -3.07 -16.94
CA VAL A 163 13.85 -1.82 -17.62
C VAL A 163 12.41 -1.89 -18.11
N TYR A 164 11.59 -0.94 -17.64
CA TYR A 164 10.17 -0.86 -17.94
C TYR A 164 9.84 0.48 -18.63
N PRO A 165 9.88 0.55 -19.97
CA PRO A 165 9.48 1.74 -20.72
C PRO A 165 7.96 1.89 -20.81
N ALA A 166 7.48 3.02 -21.33
CA ALA A 166 6.05 3.25 -21.58
C ALA A 166 5.42 2.10 -22.40
N GLY A 167 4.22 1.66 -21.97
CA GLY A 167 3.50 0.51 -22.51
C GLY A 167 3.90 -0.85 -21.92
N SER A 168 4.90 -0.91 -21.05
CA SER A 168 5.25 -2.11 -20.27
C SER A 168 4.56 -2.15 -18.90
N VAL A 169 4.67 -3.28 -18.21
CA VAL A 169 4.17 -3.45 -16.84
C VAL A 169 5.26 -4.02 -15.93
N HIS A 170 5.52 -3.32 -14.83
CA HIS A 170 6.31 -3.87 -13.73
C HIS A 170 5.36 -4.51 -12.71
N HIS A 171 5.37 -5.85 -12.65
CA HIS A 171 4.61 -6.62 -11.67
C HIS A 171 5.48 -6.90 -10.44
N LEU A 172 5.16 -6.24 -9.34
CA LEU A 172 5.72 -6.53 -8.03
C LEU A 172 4.81 -7.54 -7.31
N ARG A 173 5.30 -8.76 -7.14
CA ARG A 173 4.52 -9.82 -6.53
C ARG A 173 4.34 -9.60 -5.03
N ARG A 174 3.20 -10.05 -4.52
CA ARG A 174 2.90 -10.01 -3.09
C ARG A 174 4.05 -10.59 -2.27
N GLY A 175 4.51 -9.79 -1.30
CA GLY A 175 5.58 -10.16 -0.38
C GLY A 175 7.00 -10.08 -0.96
N GLU A 176 7.18 -9.75 -2.23
CA GLU A 176 8.51 -9.47 -2.80
C GLU A 176 8.93 -8.02 -2.52
N VAL A 177 10.22 -7.73 -2.71
CA VAL A 177 10.80 -6.39 -2.55
C VAL A 177 11.81 -6.15 -3.67
N LYS A 178 11.86 -4.92 -4.17
CA LYS A 178 12.89 -4.45 -5.10
C LYS A 178 13.38 -3.06 -4.70
N GLN A 179 14.52 -2.66 -5.22
CA GLN A 179 14.78 -1.24 -5.45
C GLN A 179 14.07 -0.83 -6.73
N TYR A 180 13.51 0.37 -6.77
CA TYR A 180 13.03 0.95 -8.00
C TYR A 180 13.55 2.38 -8.18
N LYS A 181 13.58 2.82 -9.43
CA LYS A 181 13.96 4.18 -9.81
C LYS A 181 13.12 4.65 -11.00
N MET A 182 12.71 5.90 -10.97
CA MET A 182 12.27 6.66 -12.12
C MET A 182 13.30 7.77 -12.31
N GLU A 183 14.16 7.68 -13.33
CA GLU A 183 15.30 8.61 -13.47
C GLU A 183 14.84 10.07 -13.67
N SER A 184 13.75 10.26 -14.40
CA SER A 184 13.19 11.56 -14.77
C SER A 184 11.66 11.52 -14.66
N SER A 185 10.96 12.38 -15.41
CA SER A 185 9.50 12.32 -15.52
C SER A 185 9.03 10.91 -15.90
N CYS A 186 8.21 10.31 -15.06
CA CYS A 186 7.65 8.98 -15.24
C CYS A 186 6.32 8.87 -14.49
N PHE A 187 5.29 8.34 -15.15
CA PHE A 187 3.96 8.13 -14.56
C PHE A 187 3.45 6.74 -14.95
N ALA A 188 2.76 6.10 -14.02
CA ALA A 188 2.19 4.78 -14.18
C ALA A 188 0.72 4.76 -13.71
N LEU A 189 -0.07 3.90 -14.35
CA LEU A 189 -1.32 3.41 -13.77
C LEU A 189 -0.96 2.26 -12.85
N GLU A 190 -1.01 2.52 -11.56
CA GLU A 190 -0.66 1.58 -10.51
C GLU A 190 -1.92 0.91 -9.98
N TYR A 191 -1.94 -0.41 -10.08
CA TYR A 191 -3.05 -1.25 -9.64
C TYR A 191 -2.54 -2.27 -8.62
N ALA A 192 -3.04 -2.18 -7.40
CA ALA A 192 -2.78 -3.19 -6.39
C ALA A 192 -4.03 -4.02 -6.10
N ARG A 193 -3.83 -5.33 -5.92
CA ARG A 193 -4.88 -6.30 -5.58
C ARG A 193 -4.43 -7.27 -4.51
N GLY A 194 -5.19 -7.34 -3.42
CA GLY A 194 -4.85 -8.02 -2.18
C GLY A 194 -5.21 -7.17 -0.98
N TRP A 195 -4.68 -7.45 0.21
CA TRP A 195 -5.06 -6.67 1.39
C TRP A 195 -4.39 -5.29 1.36
N ILE A 196 -5.16 -4.23 1.12
CA ILE A 196 -4.64 -2.86 0.98
C ILE A 196 -4.33 -2.17 2.31
N PRO A 197 -5.17 -2.24 3.38
CA PRO A 197 -4.91 -1.48 4.61
C PRO A 197 -3.52 -1.71 5.25
N PRO A 198 -2.94 -2.92 5.25
CA PRO A 198 -1.59 -3.12 5.74
C PRO A 198 -0.50 -2.39 4.92
N MET A 199 -0.75 -2.05 3.66
CA MET A 199 0.20 -1.30 2.84
C MET A 199 0.31 0.16 3.29
N LEU A 200 -0.73 0.73 3.91
CA LEU A 200 -0.75 2.12 4.37
C LEU A 200 0.32 2.39 5.45
N PHE A 201 0.72 1.38 6.23
CA PHE A 201 1.82 1.55 7.19
C PHE A 201 3.13 1.92 6.51
N PHE A 202 3.41 1.29 5.36
CA PHE A 202 4.57 1.66 4.55
C PHE A 202 4.37 3.03 3.89
N GLY A 203 3.18 3.26 3.30
CA GLY A 203 2.84 4.53 2.64
C GLY A 203 2.89 5.76 3.57
N TYR A 204 2.78 5.58 4.89
CA TYR A 204 2.88 6.67 5.86
C TYR A 204 4.19 6.71 6.65
N ALA A 205 5.06 5.71 6.50
CA ALA A 205 6.25 5.59 7.33
C ALA A 205 7.14 6.84 7.23
N ASP A 206 7.51 7.25 6.01
CA ASP A 206 8.37 8.41 5.81
C ASP A 206 7.70 9.72 6.20
N THR A 207 6.37 9.81 6.14
CA THR A 207 5.66 10.98 6.66
C THR A 207 5.84 11.11 8.17
N PHE A 208 5.79 10.01 8.92
CA PHE A 208 5.99 10.03 10.37
C PHE A 208 7.45 10.10 10.80
N SER A 209 8.39 9.57 10.01
CA SER A 209 9.81 9.48 10.38
C SER A 209 10.74 10.42 9.63
N SER A 210 10.27 11.11 8.59
CA SER A 210 11.10 11.97 7.73
C SER A 210 10.45 13.33 7.46
N THR A 211 9.39 13.40 6.66
CA THR A 211 8.89 14.69 6.14
C THR A 211 8.09 15.48 7.16
N LEU A 212 7.38 14.79 8.07
CA LEU A 212 6.44 15.38 9.03
C LEU A 212 5.35 16.25 8.36
N ASP A 213 5.02 15.95 7.10
CA ASP A 213 3.99 16.65 6.34
C ASP A 213 2.58 16.16 6.71
N PHE A 214 2.12 16.63 7.87
CA PHE A 214 0.78 16.30 8.38
C PHE A 214 -0.38 16.82 7.49
N PRO A 215 -0.30 17.98 6.83
CA PRO A 215 -1.28 18.37 5.82
C PRO A 215 -1.45 17.32 4.71
N THR A 216 -0.35 16.84 4.12
CA THR A 216 -0.40 15.78 3.09
C THR A 216 -0.91 14.46 3.67
N LEU A 217 -0.51 14.10 4.89
CA LEU A 217 -1.04 12.93 5.59
C LEU A 217 -2.57 12.99 5.74
N TRP A 218 -3.09 14.15 6.16
CA TRP A 218 -4.53 14.37 6.33
C TRP A 218 -5.27 14.27 4.99
N ALA A 219 -4.75 14.93 3.94
CA ALA A 219 -5.35 14.85 2.61
C ALA A 219 -5.43 13.40 2.12
N THR A 220 -4.31 12.68 2.20
CA THR A 220 -4.21 11.27 1.80
C THR A 220 -5.15 10.39 2.60
N THR A 221 -5.17 10.54 3.93
CA THR A 221 -6.04 9.75 4.81
C THR A 221 -7.51 10.02 4.53
N ARG A 222 -7.91 11.29 4.35
CA ARG A 222 -9.29 11.69 4.06
C ARG A 222 -9.76 11.10 2.72
N ILE A 223 -8.96 11.23 1.66
CA ILE A 223 -9.32 10.72 0.32
C ILE A 223 -9.41 9.20 0.36
N THR A 224 -8.38 8.53 0.87
CA THR A 224 -8.34 7.06 0.97
C THR A 224 -9.50 6.52 1.81
N ALA A 225 -9.78 7.12 2.97
CA ALA A 225 -10.89 6.70 3.81
C ALA A 225 -12.25 6.95 3.16
N ARG A 226 -12.45 8.09 2.48
CA ARG A 226 -13.68 8.39 1.72
C ARG A 226 -13.94 7.31 0.68
N GLU A 227 -12.94 6.98 -0.13
CA GLU A 227 -13.07 5.97 -1.19
C GLU A 227 -13.26 4.56 -0.61
N MET A 228 -12.43 4.14 0.34
CA MET A 228 -12.52 2.81 0.95
C MET A 228 -13.85 2.58 1.67
N ILE A 229 -14.28 3.54 2.50
CA ILE A 229 -15.57 3.45 3.21
C ILE A 229 -16.73 3.50 2.21
N GLY A 230 -16.65 4.37 1.20
CA GLY A 230 -17.65 4.47 0.15
C GLY A 230 -17.84 3.17 -0.62
N ASN A 231 -16.75 2.49 -0.97
CA ASN A 231 -16.80 1.18 -1.63
C ASN A 231 -17.28 0.07 -0.69
N LEU A 232 -16.85 0.08 0.58
CA LEU A 232 -17.30 -0.87 1.58
C LEU A 232 -18.83 -0.81 1.80
N LEU A 233 -19.41 0.39 1.87
CA LEU A 233 -20.86 0.59 1.98
C LEU A 233 -21.64 0.10 0.75
N LYS A 234 -20.97 -0.01 -0.40
CA LYS A 234 -21.51 -0.57 -1.64
C LYS A 234 -21.27 -2.08 -1.75
N MET A 235 -20.91 -2.74 -0.64
CA MET A 235 -20.59 -4.17 -0.55
C MET A 235 -19.38 -4.59 -1.40
N LYS A 236 -18.49 -3.63 -1.70
CA LYS A 236 -17.18 -3.91 -2.31
C LYS A 236 -16.11 -3.81 -1.23
N PHE A 237 -15.58 -4.99 -0.91
CA PHE A 237 -14.50 -5.18 0.02
C PHE A 237 -13.20 -4.85 -0.68
#